data_AF-X1G831-F1
#
_entry.id   AF-X1G831-F1
#
_cell.length_a   1.000
_cell.length_b   1.000
_cell.length_c   1.000
_cell.angle_alpha   90.00
_cell.angle_beta   90.00
_cell.angle_gamma   90.00
#
_symmetry.space_group_name_H-M   'P 1'
#
loop_
_entity.id
_entity.type
_entity.pdbx_description
1 polymer ?
#
loop_
_entity_poly.entity_id
_entity_poly.type
_entity_poly.pdbx_seq_one_letter_code
_entity_poly.pdbx_strand_id
1 'polypeptide(L)'
;MKPYFEDSFTSIYQGHALKVLKTFASESIQMCLCSPPYWGLRNYSGGSEIVWGGNGNCEHEWNITSRYWDNRHASVIASGEVDALGSKKDKRGHIEDNFCLKCGAWRGQLGLEPTPELYVEHLILIFREVKRVLRKDGSFYLNIGDTYASGTRKSNKPQTIAHGNEQDLPLEYSPSRDMKNYQSKCMVCIPERVMFAMIEDDWILHNKIIWHKPNAMPSSVKDRFTTSWEYLYFFGKNSKTILWRNQQTGEWRDTRPTKEENYPWGGRYQHIET
;
A
#
# COMPACT_ATOMS: atom_id res chain seq x y z
N MET A 1 8.52 -9.77 -21.73
CA MET A 1 9.04 -10.64 -20.65
C MET A 1 8.38 -11.99 -20.78
N LYS A 2 9.11 -13.11 -20.67
CA LYS A 2 8.51 -14.44 -20.74
C LYS A 2 7.89 -14.81 -19.38
N PRO A 3 6.70 -15.43 -19.34
CA PRO A 3 6.15 -15.97 -18.10
C PRO A 3 7.09 -17.00 -17.48
N TYR A 4 7.07 -17.09 -16.14
CA TYR A 4 7.72 -18.18 -15.40
C TYR A 4 6.98 -19.51 -15.62
N PHE A 5 5.65 -19.44 -15.67
CA PHE A 5 4.76 -20.56 -15.98
C PHE A 5 3.63 -20.08 -16.87
N GLU A 6 3.19 -20.91 -17.80
CA GLU A 6 2.10 -20.60 -18.73
C GLU A 6 1.37 -21.88 -19.15
N ASP A 7 0.04 -21.85 -19.07
CA ASP A 7 -0.87 -22.83 -19.65
C ASP A 7 -1.99 -22.13 -20.45
N SER A 8 -3.05 -22.85 -20.84
CA SER A 8 -4.14 -22.30 -21.66
C SER A 8 -5.00 -21.24 -20.98
N PHE A 9 -4.95 -21.12 -19.65
CA PHE A 9 -5.78 -20.21 -18.85
C PHE A 9 -4.98 -19.31 -17.91
N THR A 10 -3.75 -19.70 -17.56
CA THR A 10 -2.97 -19.11 -16.48
C THR A 10 -1.56 -18.78 -16.96
N SER A 11 -1.12 -17.56 -16.64
CA SER A 11 0.28 -17.18 -16.77
C SER A 11 0.78 -16.62 -15.44
N ILE A 12 1.94 -17.11 -14.99
CA ILE A 12 2.60 -16.62 -13.77
C ILE A 12 3.87 -15.89 -14.18
N TYR A 13 4.01 -14.65 -13.72
CA TYR A 13 5.20 -13.84 -13.95
C TYR A 13 5.95 -13.67 -12.64
N GLN A 14 7.22 -14.05 -12.63
CA GLN A 14 8.09 -13.84 -11.47
C GLN A 14 8.89 -12.55 -11.66
N GLY A 15 8.71 -11.57 -10.78
CA GLY A 15 9.51 -10.35 -10.78
C GLY A 15 8.84 -9.20 -10.05
N HIS A 16 9.46 -8.03 -10.13
CA HIS A 16 8.92 -6.81 -9.55
C HIS A 16 7.62 -6.39 -10.23
N ALA A 17 6.52 -6.29 -9.49
CA ALA A 17 5.18 -6.01 -10.04
C ALA A 17 5.17 -4.81 -11.00
N LEU A 18 5.79 -3.68 -10.61
CA LEU A 18 5.87 -2.50 -11.48
C LEU A 18 6.59 -2.77 -12.81
N LYS A 19 7.66 -3.58 -12.80
CA LYS A 19 8.43 -3.90 -14.02
C LYS A 19 7.65 -4.88 -14.90
N VAL A 20 6.99 -5.86 -14.30
CA VAL A 20 6.16 -6.84 -15.00
C VAL A 20 4.95 -6.16 -15.65
N LEU A 21 4.21 -5.34 -14.90
CA LEU A 21 3.02 -4.62 -15.39
C LEU A 21 3.36 -3.73 -16.59
N LYS A 22 4.51 -3.06 -16.59
CA LYS A 22 4.99 -2.26 -17.74
C LYS A 22 5.15 -3.06 -19.04
N THR A 23 5.27 -4.39 -18.97
CA THR A 23 5.35 -5.23 -20.17
C THR A 23 3.99 -5.58 -20.76
N PHE A 24 2.90 -5.35 -20.03
CA PHE A 24 1.55 -5.65 -20.51
C PHE A 24 1.03 -4.48 -21.34
N ALA A 25 0.26 -4.81 -22.38
CA ALA A 25 -0.40 -3.81 -23.20
C ALA A 25 -1.37 -2.95 -22.35
N SER A 26 -1.58 -1.71 -22.76
CA SER A 26 -2.60 -0.87 -22.14
C SER A 26 -3.98 -1.46 -22.45
N GLU A 27 -4.92 -1.32 -21.50
CA GLU A 27 -6.31 -1.76 -21.68
C GLU A 27 -6.48 -3.25 -22.03
N SER A 28 -5.61 -4.12 -21.53
CA SER A 28 -5.63 -5.56 -21.78
C SER A 28 -6.23 -6.40 -20.65
N ILE A 29 -6.45 -5.82 -19.46
CA ILE A 29 -6.90 -6.54 -18.27
C ILE A 29 -8.31 -6.09 -17.86
N GLN A 30 -9.22 -7.04 -17.62
CA GLN A 30 -10.59 -6.73 -17.20
C GLN A 30 -10.69 -6.42 -15.71
N MET A 31 -10.00 -7.20 -14.88
CA MET A 31 -10.08 -7.08 -13.42
C MET A 31 -8.69 -7.23 -12.82
N CYS A 32 -8.36 -6.35 -11.90
CA CYS A 32 -7.20 -6.49 -11.03
C CYS A 32 -7.68 -6.68 -9.58
N LEU A 33 -7.04 -7.59 -8.85
CA LEU A 33 -7.27 -7.78 -7.43
C LEU A 33 -5.91 -7.93 -6.75
N CYS A 34 -5.67 -7.18 -5.68
CA CYS A 34 -4.43 -7.30 -4.94
C CYS A 34 -4.57 -7.01 -3.44
N SER A 35 -3.66 -7.60 -2.68
CA SER A 35 -3.39 -7.30 -1.28
C SER A 35 -1.89 -7.04 -1.14
N PRO A 36 -1.42 -5.79 -1.34
CA PRO A 36 0.00 -5.48 -1.23
C PRO A 36 0.53 -5.77 0.18
N PRO A 37 1.85 -5.88 0.38
CA PRO A 37 2.44 -5.93 1.72
C PRO A 37 1.93 -4.79 2.60
N TYR A 38 1.27 -5.12 3.72
CA TYR A 38 0.77 -4.09 4.63
C TYR A 38 1.93 -3.40 5.33
N TRP A 39 1.86 -2.08 5.36
CA TRP A 39 2.98 -1.27 5.80
C TRP A 39 3.38 -1.52 7.25
N GLY A 40 4.65 -1.85 7.47
CA GLY A 40 5.24 -2.08 8.77
C GLY A 40 4.83 -3.39 9.46
N LEU A 41 4.27 -4.37 8.74
CA LEU A 41 3.83 -5.64 9.33
C LEU A 41 4.73 -6.83 9.03
N ARG A 42 5.34 -6.92 7.84
CA ARG A 42 6.16 -8.08 7.45
C ARG A 42 7.44 -7.65 6.75
N ASN A 43 8.53 -8.30 7.14
CA ASN A 43 9.75 -8.38 6.35
C ASN A 43 9.74 -9.76 5.68
N TYR A 44 9.90 -9.81 4.36
CA TYR A 44 9.92 -11.07 3.62
C TYR A 44 11.37 -11.47 3.39
N SER A 45 11.77 -12.60 3.97
CA SER A 45 13.11 -13.15 3.77
C SER A 45 13.33 -13.48 2.28
N GLY A 46 14.51 -13.12 1.77
CA GLY A 46 14.80 -13.21 0.33
C GLY A 46 14.06 -12.18 -0.53
N GLY A 47 13.33 -11.24 0.07
CA GLY A 47 12.74 -10.12 -0.65
C GLY A 47 13.83 -9.23 -1.26
N SER A 48 13.78 -9.04 -2.57
CA SER A 48 14.70 -8.17 -3.28
C SER A 48 14.53 -6.72 -2.82
N GLU A 49 15.61 -6.08 -2.37
CA GLU A 49 15.62 -4.62 -2.23
C GLU A 49 15.43 -3.99 -3.60
N ILE A 50 14.45 -3.10 -3.71
CA ILE A 50 14.10 -2.44 -4.96
C ILE A 50 14.36 -0.95 -4.81
N VAL A 51 14.80 -0.33 -5.90
CA VAL A 51 14.92 1.13 -5.98
C VAL A 51 13.60 1.73 -6.44
N TRP A 52 13.09 2.65 -5.63
CA TRP A 52 11.84 3.36 -5.82
C TRP A 52 12.12 4.85 -6.06
N GLY A 53 11.42 5.42 -7.05
CA GLY A 53 11.55 6.83 -7.39
C GLY A 53 12.95 7.25 -7.88
N GLY A 54 13.22 8.54 -7.78
CA GLY A 54 14.47 9.19 -8.21
C GLY A 54 14.68 9.20 -9.73
N ASN A 55 15.90 9.58 -10.13
CA ASN A 55 16.30 9.70 -11.53
C ASN A 55 16.76 8.34 -12.08
N GLY A 56 16.11 7.85 -13.15
CA GLY A 56 16.41 6.56 -13.77
C GLY A 56 17.81 6.46 -14.41
N ASN A 57 18.50 7.58 -14.63
CA ASN A 57 19.89 7.62 -15.12
C ASN A 57 20.92 7.83 -14.00
N CYS A 58 20.49 7.82 -12.74
CA CYS A 58 21.38 7.96 -11.61
C CYS A 58 22.12 6.64 -11.35
N GLU A 59 23.45 6.70 -11.23
CA GLU A 59 24.25 5.53 -10.81
C GLU A 59 23.97 5.09 -9.37
N HIS A 60 23.24 5.93 -8.64
CA HIS A 60 22.91 5.83 -7.23
C HIS A 60 24.11 5.77 -6.28
N GLU A 61 24.09 6.66 -5.29
CA GLU A 61 24.99 6.63 -4.15
C GLU A 61 24.14 6.56 -2.90
N TRP A 62 24.27 5.49 -2.12
CA TRP A 62 23.35 5.18 -1.01
C TRP A 62 23.89 5.73 0.29
N ASN A 63 23.04 6.45 1.02
CA ASN A 63 23.41 6.92 2.34
C ASN A 63 23.35 5.77 3.36
N ILE A 64 24.46 5.07 3.59
CA ILE A 64 24.52 4.06 4.66
C ILE A 64 24.76 4.74 6.03
N THR A 65 24.97 6.07 6.06
CA THR A 65 25.32 6.81 7.27
C THR A 65 24.17 7.66 7.80
N SER A 66 23.83 7.44 9.06
CA SER A 66 22.85 8.22 9.83
C SER A 66 23.07 9.74 9.69
N ARG A 67 22.27 10.40 8.86
CA ARG A 67 22.14 11.86 8.88
C ARG A 67 20.66 12.19 8.95
N TYR A 68 20.33 12.83 10.07
CA TYR A 68 19.03 13.40 10.41
C TYR A 68 18.28 13.95 9.19
N TRP A 69 17.12 13.37 8.91
CA TRP A 69 16.12 13.97 8.03
C TRP A 69 15.72 15.34 8.58
N ASP A 70 16.00 16.37 7.80
CA ASP A 70 15.59 17.73 8.05
C ASP A 70 14.52 18.11 7.01
N ASN A 71 13.33 18.50 7.48
CA ASN A 71 12.18 18.88 6.66
C ASN A 71 12.37 20.17 5.83
N ARG A 72 13.61 20.59 5.57
CA ARG A 72 13.95 21.86 4.90
C ARG A 72 13.72 21.92 3.38
N HIS A 73 13.06 20.94 2.77
CA HIS A 73 12.64 21.02 1.36
C HIS A 73 11.14 21.25 1.14
N ALA A 74 10.37 21.51 2.20
CA ALA A 74 9.07 22.17 2.09
C ALA A 74 9.23 23.64 2.51
N SER A 75 9.06 24.54 1.54
CA SER A 75 8.99 26.00 1.64
C SER A 75 10.31 26.80 1.72
N VAL A 76 10.47 27.62 0.69
CA VAL A 76 11.33 28.80 0.58
C VAL A 76 10.85 29.84 1.62
N ILE A 77 11.79 30.56 2.23
CA ILE A 77 11.64 31.73 3.14
C ILE A 77 11.37 31.42 4.63
N ALA A 78 12.43 31.38 5.44
CA ALA A 78 12.45 31.99 6.78
C ALA A 78 13.90 32.19 7.27
N SER A 79 14.24 33.45 7.47
CA SER A 79 15.47 34.02 8.03
C SER A 79 15.66 33.72 9.53
N GLY A 80 16.91 33.69 9.99
CA GLY A 80 17.28 34.23 11.30
C GLY A 80 17.95 33.28 12.30
N GLU A 81 19.22 33.57 12.55
CA GLU A 81 20.00 33.43 13.81
C GLU A 81 20.22 32.04 14.46
N VAL A 82 21.50 31.76 14.72
CA VAL A 82 22.00 30.62 15.51
C VAL A 82 22.57 31.13 16.82
N ASP A 83 21.94 30.77 17.94
CA ASP A 83 22.44 31.11 19.27
C ASP A 83 23.61 30.20 19.69
N ALA A 84 24.63 30.86 20.25
CA ALA A 84 25.85 30.27 20.76
C ALA A 84 25.66 29.74 22.18
N LEU A 85 25.36 28.45 22.39
CA LEU A 85 25.66 27.74 23.64
C LEU A 85 25.34 26.23 23.56
N GLY A 86 26.35 25.41 23.84
CA GLY A 86 26.17 24.10 24.50
C GLY A 86 25.81 22.91 23.60
N SER A 87 26.84 22.19 23.15
CA SER A 87 26.73 20.86 22.56
C SER A 87 26.02 19.88 23.52
N LYS A 88 24.71 19.70 23.36
CA LYS A 88 24.01 18.51 23.87
C LYS A 88 24.26 17.39 22.87
N LYS A 89 25.09 16.40 23.25
CA LYS A 89 25.22 15.13 22.54
C LYS A 89 23.82 14.50 22.46
N ASP A 90 23.30 14.55 21.26
CA ASP A 90 21.93 14.22 20.96
C ASP A 90 21.76 12.70 20.86
N LYS A 91 20.98 12.11 21.78
CA LYS A 91 20.68 10.67 21.83
C LYS A 91 19.50 10.30 20.91
N ARG A 92 19.47 10.80 19.68
CA ARG A 92 18.42 10.45 18.70
C ARG A 92 18.87 9.24 17.87
N GLY A 93 17.99 8.25 17.74
CA GLY A 93 18.29 6.93 17.19
C GLY A 93 18.78 6.96 15.75
N HIS A 94 19.67 6.02 15.41
CA HIS A 94 20.11 5.75 14.05
C HIS A 94 18.90 5.37 13.19
N ILE A 95 18.61 6.19 12.18
CA ILE A 95 17.77 5.83 11.05
C ILE A 95 18.77 5.54 9.93
N GLU A 96 18.87 4.28 9.52
CA GLU A 96 19.66 3.86 8.36
C GLU A 96 18.82 4.18 7.12
N ASP A 97 19.03 5.38 6.60
CA ASP A 97 18.23 5.95 5.52
C ASP A 97 18.71 5.39 4.18
N ASN A 98 18.07 4.31 3.68
CA ASN A 98 18.32 3.71 2.37
C ASN A 98 17.96 4.62 1.17
N PHE A 99 18.17 5.93 1.29
CA PHE A 99 17.97 6.91 0.25
C PHE A 99 19.26 7.15 -0.54
N CYS A 100 19.07 7.45 -1.82
CA CYS A 100 20.13 7.86 -2.69
C CYS A 100 20.49 9.34 -2.45
N LEU A 101 21.75 9.61 -2.12
CA LEU A 101 22.30 10.95 -1.93
C LEU A 101 22.22 11.84 -3.18
N LYS A 102 22.23 11.23 -4.38
CA LYS A 102 22.25 11.95 -5.66
C LYS A 102 20.86 12.30 -6.17
N CYS A 103 19.87 11.42 -5.97
CA CYS A 103 18.56 11.56 -6.63
C CYS A 103 17.36 11.34 -5.71
N GLY A 104 17.56 11.06 -4.42
CA GLY A 104 16.49 10.85 -3.46
C GLY A 104 15.70 9.53 -3.63
N ALA A 105 16.09 8.65 -4.56
CA ALA A 105 15.48 7.33 -4.68
C ALA A 105 15.59 6.56 -3.37
N TRP A 106 14.57 5.80 -3.00
CA TRP A 106 14.62 4.94 -1.81
C TRP A 106 14.87 3.48 -2.21
N ARG A 107 15.69 2.77 -1.45
CA ARG A 107 15.97 1.34 -1.66
C ARG A 107 15.41 0.48 -0.54
N GLY A 108 14.51 -0.43 -0.87
CA GLY A 108 13.94 -1.35 0.11
C GLY A 108 12.78 -2.18 -0.42
N GLN A 109 12.16 -2.93 0.48
CA GLN A 109 10.98 -3.75 0.16
C GLN A 109 9.69 -2.93 0.33
N LEU A 110 8.72 -3.14 -0.56
CA LEU A 110 7.39 -2.54 -0.44
C LEU A 110 6.75 -2.92 0.90
N GLY A 111 6.20 -1.94 1.61
CA GLY A 111 5.62 -2.10 2.95
C GLY A 111 6.63 -1.90 4.09
N LEU A 112 7.90 -1.63 3.77
CA LEU A 112 8.95 -1.35 4.76
C LEU A 112 9.51 0.08 4.64
N GLU A 113 8.77 0.97 3.98
CA GLU A 113 9.11 2.37 3.83
C GLU A 113 9.19 3.08 5.20
N PRO A 114 10.15 4.02 5.38
CA PRO A 114 10.30 4.80 6.60
C PRO A 114 9.02 5.52 7.05
N THR A 115 8.22 6.03 6.11
CA THR A 115 7.00 6.81 6.40
C THR A 115 5.77 6.23 5.69
N PRO A 116 4.56 6.42 6.27
CA PRO A 116 3.30 6.11 5.59
C PRO A 116 3.17 6.79 4.23
N GLU A 117 3.61 8.05 4.13
CA GLU A 117 3.53 8.86 2.92
C GLU A 117 4.33 8.21 1.79
N LEU A 118 5.57 7.80 2.06
CA LEU A 118 6.42 7.16 1.05
C LEU A 118 5.87 5.79 0.62
N TYR A 119 5.30 5.02 1.54
CA TYR A 119 4.60 3.77 1.20
C TYR A 119 3.41 4.01 0.26
N VAL A 120 2.60 5.03 0.56
CA VAL A 120 1.46 5.42 -0.29
C VAL A 120 1.96 5.84 -1.67
N GLU A 121 3.00 6.68 -1.75
CA GLU A 121 3.62 7.08 -3.03
C GLU A 121 4.05 5.87 -3.87
N HIS A 122 4.73 4.89 -3.27
CA HIS A 122 5.16 3.68 -3.96
C HIS A 122 3.99 2.82 -4.44
N LEU A 123 2.92 2.70 -3.64
CA LEU A 123 1.70 2.04 -4.07
C LEU A 123 1.07 2.75 -5.27
N ILE A 124 0.97 4.08 -5.25
CA ILE A 124 0.43 4.85 -6.38
C ILE A 124 1.27 4.65 -7.64
N LEU A 125 2.60 4.55 -7.55
CA LEU A 125 3.44 4.20 -8.71
C LEU A 125 3.02 2.86 -9.35
N ILE A 126 2.74 1.84 -8.54
CA ILE A 126 2.26 0.53 -9.01
C ILE A 126 0.85 0.66 -9.57
N PHE A 127 -0.05 1.33 -8.85
CA PHE A 127 -1.45 1.42 -9.21
C PHE A 127 -1.68 2.26 -10.46
N ARG A 128 -0.82 3.24 -10.78
CA ARG A 128 -0.83 3.89 -12.11
C ARG A 128 -0.62 2.89 -13.25
N GLU A 129 0.30 1.94 -13.09
CA GLU A 129 0.48 0.86 -14.08
C GLU A 129 -0.71 -0.10 -14.11
N VAL A 130 -1.31 -0.42 -12.95
CA VAL A 130 -2.58 -1.17 -12.89
C VAL A 130 -3.67 -0.45 -13.69
N LYS A 131 -3.85 0.86 -13.46
CA LYS A 131 -4.83 1.68 -14.17
C LYS A 131 -4.59 1.69 -15.68
N ARG A 132 -3.33 1.72 -16.11
CA ARG A 132 -2.94 1.68 -17.54
C ARG A 132 -3.36 0.37 -18.20
N VAL A 133 -3.05 -0.77 -17.58
CA VAL A 133 -3.36 -2.10 -18.13
C VAL A 133 -4.84 -2.44 -18.04
N LEU A 134 -5.58 -1.86 -17.10
CA LEU A 134 -7.02 -2.04 -17.02
C LEU A 134 -7.72 -1.50 -18.26
N ARG A 135 -8.70 -2.25 -18.75
CA ARG A 135 -9.65 -1.82 -19.77
C ARG A 135 -10.47 -0.62 -19.28
N LYS A 136 -11.12 0.08 -20.21
CA LYS A 136 -12.00 1.22 -19.89
C LYS A 136 -13.18 0.81 -19.00
N ASP A 137 -13.66 -0.41 -19.13
CA ASP A 137 -14.71 -1.03 -18.31
C ASP A 137 -14.14 -1.84 -17.13
N GLY A 138 -12.83 -1.73 -16.87
CA GLY A 138 -12.13 -2.56 -15.91
C GLY A 138 -12.41 -2.19 -14.45
N SER A 139 -12.25 -3.18 -13.58
CA SER A 139 -12.42 -3.05 -12.12
C SER A 139 -11.13 -3.35 -11.37
N PHE A 140 -10.90 -2.62 -10.27
CA PHE A 140 -9.78 -2.85 -9.37
C PHE A 140 -10.26 -3.06 -7.94
N TYR A 141 -9.84 -4.17 -7.34
CA TYR A 141 -10.15 -4.52 -5.97
C TYR A 141 -8.87 -4.50 -5.13
N LEU A 142 -8.84 -3.66 -4.10
CA LEU A 142 -7.70 -3.49 -3.22
C LEU A 142 -8.07 -3.90 -1.79
N ASN A 143 -7.43 -4.96 -1.28
CA ASN A 143 -7.49 -5.32 0.13
C ASN A 143 -6.27 -4.74 0.85
N ILE A 144 -6.48 -3.94 1.89
CA ILE A 144 -5.39 -3.32 2.63
C ILE A 144 -5.73 -3.18 4.11
N GLY A 145 -4.80 -3.60 4.97
CA GLY A 145 -4.91 -3.50 6.41
C GLY A 145 -4.15 -2.30 6.97
N ASP A 146 -4.47 -1.96 8.22
CA ASP A 146 -3.84 -0.85 8.92
C ASP A 146 -2.74 -1.31 9.88
N THR A 147 -1.98 -0.33 10.34
CA THR A 147 -0.89 -0.46 11.29
C THR A 147 -1.11 0.53 12.43
N TYR A 148 -0.71 0.10 13.63
CA TYR A 148 -0.72 0.95 14.81
C TYR A 148 0.64 1.59 15.01
N ALA A 149 0.65 2.88 15.30
CA ALA A 149 1.80 3.59 15.81
C ALA A 149 2.25 2.89 17.10
N SER A 150 3.39 2.21 17.03
CA SER A 150 4.01 1.56 18.17
C SER A 150 5.32 2.25 18.44
N GLY A 151 5.60 2.52 19.72
CA GLY A 151 6.94 2.91 20.13
C GLY A 151 7.91 1.81 19.72
N THR A 152 9.08 2.19 19.20
CA THR A 152 10.14 1.27 18.79
C THR A 152 10.51 0.35 19.95
N ARG A 153 9.95 -0.86 20.01
CA ARG A 153 10.50 -1.90 20.88
C ARG A 153 11.79 -2.37 20.23
N LYS A 154 12.91 -1.74 20.61
CA LYS A 154 14.23 -2.32 20.39
C LYS A 154 14.31 -3.61 21.20
N SER A 155 13.95 -4.74 20.59
CA SER A 155 14.39 -6.02 21.12
C SER A 155 15.83 -6.21 20.67
N ASN A 156 16.78 -5.93 21.56
CA ASN A 156 18.17 -6.35 21.36
C ASN A 156 18.37 -7.85 21.63
N LYS A 157 17.29 -8.64 21.68
CA LYS A 157 17.34 -10.08 21.93
C LYS A 157 17.04 -10.84 20.64
N PRO A 158 17.89 -11.82 20.27
CA PRO A 158 17.57 -12.75 19.18
C PRO A 158 16.23 -13.43 19.48
N GLN A 159 15.38 -13.56 18.46
CA GLN A 159 14.10 -14.25 18.60
C GLN A 159 14.34 -15.76 18.55
N THR A 160 14.00 -16.48 19.62
CA THR A 160 13.96 -17.93 19.63
C THR A 160 12.72 -18.40 18.87
N ILE A 161 12.91 -19.23 17.84
CA ILE A 161 11.81 -19.96 17.21
C ILE A 161 11.21 -20.92 18.24
N ALA A 162 9.89 -20.94 18.36
CA ALA A 162 9.22 -21.98 19.12
C ALA A 162 9.53 -23.33 18.46
N HIS A 163 10.35 -24.15 19.14
CA HIS A 163 10.76 -25.51 18.76
C HIS A 163 11.77 -25.61 17.60
N GLY A 164 13.04 -25.36 17.86
CA GLY A 164 14.14 -25.84 17.01
C GLY A 164 15.37 -24.95 17.09
N ASN A 165 16.50 -25.59 17.46
CA ASN A 165 17.90 -25.17 17.44
C ASN A 165 18.21 -23.67 17.29
N GLU A 166 18.96 -23.15 18.26
CA GLU A 166 19.62 -21.84 18.23
C GLU A 166 20.44 -21.67 16.94
N GLN A 167 19.79 -21.16 15.91
CA GLN A 167 20.45 -20.46 14.83
C GLN A 167 20.20 -19.00 15.13
N ASP A 168 21.28 -18.26 15.38
CA ASP A 168 21.28 -16.81 15.30
C ASP A 168 20.81 -16.45 13.88
N LEU A 169 19.50 -16.29 13.72
CA LEU A 169 18.95 -15.64 12.54
C LEU A 169 19.66 -14.28 12.50
N PRO A 170 20.32 -13.91 11.37
CA PRO A 170 20.86 -12.57 11.22
C PRO A 170 19.78 -11.60 11.65
N LEU A 171 20.15 -10.56 12.40
CA LEU A 171 19.28 -9.43 12.69
C LEU A 171 18.85 -8.84 11.34
N GLU A 172 17.82 -9.42 10.73
CA GLU A 172 17.33 -8.98 9.42
C GLU A 172 16.96 -7.52 9.62
N TYR A 173 17.58 -6.68 8.80
CA TYR A 173 17.37 -5.25 8.75
C TYR A 173 15.86 -4.96 8.87
N SER A 174 15.46 -4.38 10.00
CA SER A 174 14.10 -3.91 10.22
C SER A 174 14.14 -2.40 10.09
N PRO A 175 13.72 -1.84 8.94
CA PRO A 175 13.80 -0.41 8.72
C PRO A 175 13.05 0.32 9.83
N SER A 176 13.69 1.34 10.39
CA SER A 176 13.09 2.16 11.43
C SER A 176 11.96 2.99 10.82
N ARG A 177 10.74 2.72 11.26
CA ARG A 177 9.56 3.52 10.94
C ARG A 177 9.63 4.88 11.66
N ASP A 178 9.51 5.99 10.93
CA ASP A 178 9.44 7.32 11.54
C ASP A 178 8.02 7.61 12.04
N MET A 179 7.75 7.21 13.29
CA MET A 179 6.45 7.37 13.93
C MET A 179 6.37 8.61 14.82
N LYS A 180 7.31 9.56 14.72
CA LYS A 180 7.44 10.68 15.68
C LYS A 180 6.19 11.55 15.78
N ASN A 181 5.43 11.64 14.68
CA ASN A 181 4.24 12.49 14.59
C ASN A 181 2.93 11.75 14.97
N TYR A 182 3.00 10.48 15.35
CA TYR A 182 1.84 9.70 15.75
C TYR A 182 1.77 9.55 17.26
N GLN A 183 0.56 9.73 17.81
CA GLN A 183 0.30 9.35 19.19
C GLN A 183 0.53 7.85 19.36
N SER A 184 1.19 7.47 20.45
CA SER A 184 1.43 6.07 20.79
C SER A 184 0.11 5.29 20.80
N LYS A 185 0.13 4.10 20.18
CA LYS A 185 -1.01 3.18 20.03
C LYS A 185 -2.12 3.64 19.10
N CYS A 186 -1.98 4.80 18.45
CA CYS A 186 -2.96 5.26 17.48
C CYS A 186 -2.91 4.41 16.19
N MET A 187 -4.04 4.27 15.53
CA MET A 187 -4.11 3.73 14.17
C MET A 187 -3.51 4.76 13.20
N VAL A 188 -2.73 4.32 12.22
CA VAL A 188 -2.04 5.22 11.28
C VAL A 188 -2.93 5.64 10.11
N CYS A 189 -4.06 4.95 9.92
CA CYS A 189 -5.06 5.18 8.87
C CYS A 189 -4.48 4.90 7.48
N ILE A 190 -3.69 3.83 7.34
CA ILE A 190 -3.09 3.43 6.05
C ILE A 190 -4.16 3.18 4.96
N PRO A 191 -5.25 2.44 5.22
CA PRO A 191 -6.30 2.23 4.22
C PRO A 191 -6.90 3.53 3.70
N GLU A 192 -7.19 4.48 4.61
CA GLU A 192 -7.75 5.79 4.28
C GLU A 192 -6.75 6.64 3.47
N ARG A 193 -5.48 6.65 3.85
CA ARG A 193 -4.42 7.38 3.13
C ARG A 193 -4.30 6.90 1.69
N VAL A 194 -4.26 5.58 1.49
CA VAL A 194 -4.22 4.98 0.15
C VAL A 194 -5.50 5.29 -0.62
N MET A 195 -6.67 5.21 0.03
CA MET A 195 -7.95 5.54 -0.59
C MET A 195 -7.98 6.99 -1.10
N PHE A 196 -7.57 7.96 -0.27
CA PHE A 196 -7.52 9.37 -0.68
C PHE A 196 -6.51 9.60 -1.80
N ALA A 197 -5.30 9.04 -1.70
CA ALA A 197 -4.29 9.16 -2.74
C ALA A 197 -4.74 8.53 -4.07
N MET A 198 -5.48 7.43 -4.04
CA MET A 198 -6.08 6.83 -5.24
C MET A 198 -7.11 7.77 -5.87
N ILE A 199 -7.99 8.40 -5.08
CA ILE A 199 -8.98 9.36 -5.57
C ILE A 199 -8.29 10.58 -6.19
N GLU A 200 -7.25 11.11 -5.53
CA GLU A 200 -6.42 12.21 -6.04
C GLU A 200 -5.65 11.83 -7.31
N ASP A 201 -5.36 10.54 -7.51
CA ASP A 201 -4.80 9.97 -8.73
C ASP A 201 -5.87 9.53 -9.74
N ASP A 202 -7.00 10.23 -9.77
CA ASP A 202 -8.13 10.08 -10.68
C ASP A 202 -8.82 8.70 -10.67
N TRP A 203 -8.68 7.91 -9.60
CA TRP A 203 -9.47 6.68 -9.46
C TRP A 203 -10.88 6.98 -8.97
N ILE A 204 -11.86 6.23 -9.48
CA ILE A 204 -13.24 6.34 -8.99
C ILE A 204 -13.47 5.28 -7.92
N LEU A 205 -13.65 5.68 -6.68
CA LEU A 205 -14.06 4.77 -5.61
C LEU A 205 -15.57 4.51 -5.71
N HIS A 206 -15.97 3.26 -5.97
CA HIS A 206 -17.38 2.87 -6.00
C HIS A 206 -17.88 2.41 -4.63
N ASN A 207 -17.12 1.55 -3.94
CA ASN A 207 -17.53 1.01 -2.64
C ASN A 207 -16.35 0.78 -1.70
N LYS A 208 -16.62 0.96 -0.40
CA LYS A 208 -15.86 0.36 0.70
C LYS A 208 -16.59 -0.91 1.13
N ILE A 209 -16.04 -2.08 0.82
CA ILE A 209 -16.61 -3.38 1.18
C ILE A 209 -15.96 -3.86 2.47
N ILE A 210 -16.75 -4.44 3.38
CA ILE A 210 -16.26 -5.03 4.62
C ILE A 210 -16.09 -6.53 4.43
N TRP A 211 -14.84 -6.99 4.44
CA TRP A 211 -14.55 -8.42 4.50
C TRP A 211 -14.55 -8.86 5.96
N HIS A 212 -15.68 -9.41 6.42
CA HIS A 212 -15.79 -10.01 7.74
C HIS A 212 -15.07 -11.36 7.80
N LYS A 213 -14.26 -11.59 8.84
CA LYS A 213 -13.48 -12.80 9.08
C LYS A 213 -14.05 -13.52 10.32
N PRO A 214 -14.98 -14.50 10.15
CA PRO A 214 -15.65 -15.15 11.28
C PRO A 214 -14.70 -15.84 12.27
N ASN A 215 -13.55 -16.30 11.76
CA ASN A 215 -12.51 -16.98 12.54
C ASN A 215 -11.24 -16.11 12.66
N ALA A 216 -11.41 -14.81 12.92
CA ALA A 216 -10.30 -13.91 13.12
C ALA A 216 -9.46 -14.32 14.33
N MET A 217 -8.14 -14.28 14.19
CA MET A 217 -7.22 -14.52 15.30
C MET A 217 -7.45 -13.49 16.41
N PRO A 218 -7.66 -13.92 17.67
CA PRO A 218 -7.80 -12.99 18.79
C PRO A 218 -6.55 -12.12 18.97
N SER A 219 -6.76 -10.84 19.25
CA SER A 219 -5.66 -9.93 19.62
C SER A 219 -5.30 -10.12 21.09
N SER A 220 -4.00 -10.30 21.39
CA SER A 220 -3.49 -10.33 22.77
C SER A 220 -3.36 -8.93 23.40
N VAL A 221 -3.62 -7.88 22.62
CA VAL A 221 -3.51 -6.49 23.06
C VAL A 221 -4.75 -6.07 23.84
N LYS A 222 -4.56 -5.46 25.01
CA LYS A 222 -5.62 -5.15 25.98
C LYS A 222 -6.29 -3.77 25.80
N ASP A 223 -5.73 -2.90 24.96
CA ASP A 223 -6.17 -1.51 24.81
C ASP A 223 -7.00 -1.24 23.56
N ARG A 224 -7.40 -2.29 22.84
CA ARG A 224 -8.22 -2.21 21.62
C ARG A 224 -8.94 -3.52 21.34
N PHE A 225 -9.99 -3.44 20.53
CA PHE A 225 -10.72 -4.63 20.08
C PHE A 225 -9.91 -5.47 19.09
N THR A 226 -10.23 -6.76 19.02
CA THR A 226 -9.76 -7.63 17.95
C THR A 226 -10.35 -7.15 16.62
N THR A 227 -9.48 -6.87 15.65
CA THR A 227 -9.89 -6.56 14.28
C THR A 227 -10.31 -7.86 13.58
N SER A 228 -11.63 -8.07 13.43
CA SER A 228 -12.21 -9.24 12.77
C SER A 228 -12.68 -8.98 11.34
N TRP A 229 -12.21 -7.89 10.72
CA TRP A 229 -12.61 -7.49 9.39
C TRP A 229 -11.50 -6.69 8.69
N GLU A 230 -11.56 -6.62 7.36
CA GLU A 230 -10.68 -5.77 6.53
C GLU A 230 -11.46 -4.98 5.47
N TYR A 231 -10.90 -3.88 5.00
CA TYR A 231 -11.45 -3.13 3.88
C TYR A 231 -11.07 -3.76 2.54
N LEU A 232 -12.07 -3.99 1.71
CA LEU A 232 -11.90 -4.23 0.27
C LEU A 232 -12.45 -3.03 -0.49
N TYR A 233 -11.56 -2.22 -1.04
CA TYR A 233 -11.95 -1.08 -1.88
C TYR A 233 -12.24 -1.55 -3.30
N PHE A 234 -13.35 -1.10 -3.86
CA PHE A 234 -13.68 -1.29 -5.27
C PHE A 234 -13.52 0.03 -6.02
N PHE A 235 -12.53 0.08 -6.92
CA PHE A 235 -12.25 1.20 -7.80
C PHE A 235 -12.58 0.89 -9.26
N GLY A 236 -13.04 1.92 -9.98
CA GLY A 236 -13.23 1.92 -11.42
C GLY A 236 -12.20 2.81 -12.12
N LYS A 237 -11.84 2.46 -13.37
CA LYS A 237 -10.91 3.25 -14.20
C LYS A 237 -11.54 4.57 -14.67
N ASN A 238 -12.84 4.56 -14.96
CA ASN A 238 -13.62 5.74 -15.33
C ASN A 238 -15.11 5.51 -15.04
N SER A 239 -15.95 6.53 -15.28
CA SER A 239 -17.38 6.52 -14.95
C SER A 239 -18.23 5.53 -15.76
N LYS A 240 -17.63 4.84 -16.75
CA LYS A 240 -18.30 3.81 -17.56
C LYS A 240 -18.19 2.41 -16.97
N THR A 241 -17.38 2.19 -15.92
CA THR A 241 -17.37 0.94 -15.16
C THR A 241 -18.67 0.85 -14.33
N ILE A 242 -19.78 0.51 -14.99
CA ILE A 242 -21.09 0.33 -14.34
C ILE A 242 -21.55 -1.09 -14.60
N LEU A 243 -21.53 -1.91 -13.56
CA LEU A 243 -22.20 -3.21 -13.56
C LEU A 243 -23.64 -3.01 -13.08
N TRP A 244 -24.60 -3.48 -13.86
CA TRP A 244 -26.01 -3.47 -13.54
C TRP A 244 -26.39 -4.83 -12.99
N ARG A 245 -27.05 -4.85 -11.82
CA ARG A 245 -27.59 -6.07 -11.22
C ARG A 245 -29.09 -6.12 -11.42
N ASN A 246 -29.59 -7.24 -11.91
CA ASN A 246 -31.00 -7.56 -11.88
C ASN A 246 -31.42 -7.82 -10.44
N GLN A 247 -32.32 -7.02 -9.88
CA GLN A 247 -32.73 -7.15 -8.49
C GLN A 247 -33.59 -8.41 -8.22
N GLN A 248 -34.17 -9.03 -9.25
CA GLN A 248 -34.99 -10.23 -9.12
C GLN A 248 -34.18 -11.51 -9.35
N THR A 249 -33.44 -11.57 -10.47
CA THR A 249 -32.68 -12.77 -10.86
C THR A 249 -31.28 -12.81 -10.25
N GLY A 250 -30.75 -11.65 -9.84
CA GLY A 250 -29.38 -11.52 -9.35
C GLY A 250 -28.31 -11.49 -10.44
N GLU A 251 -28.70 -11.59 -11.72
CA GLU A 251 -27.81 -11.53 -12.88
C GLU A 251 -27.10 -10.17 -12.98
N TRP A 252 -25.94 -10.16 -13.64
CA TRP A 252 -25.13 -8.97 -13.87
C TRP A 252 -24.94 -8.71 -15.37
N ARG A 253 -24.93 -7.43 -15.77
CA ARG A 253 -24.52 -7.01 -17.12
C ARG A 253 -23.73 -5.71 -17.09
N ASP A 254 -22.93 -5.50 -18.12
CA ASP A 254 -22.09 -4.32 -18.36
C ASP A 254 -22.78 -3.26 -19.24
N THR A 255 -23.87 -3.64 -19.91
CA THR A 255 -24.67 -2.75 -20.74
C THR A 255 -25.70 -2.00 -19.89
N ARG A 256 -25.79 -0.70 -20.13
CA ARG A 256 -26.80 0.14 -19.49
C ARG A 256 -28.20 -0.33 -19.92
N PRO A 257 -29.11 -0.61 -18.97
CA PRO A 257 -30.51 -0.88 -19.25
C PRO A 257 -31.14 0.22 -20.08
N THR A 258 -31.98 -0.17 -21.03
CA THR A 258 -32.86 0.81 -21.68
C THR A 258 -33.87 1.34 -20.65
N LYS A 259 -34.62 2.39 -21.00
CA LYS A 259 -35.64 2.95 -20.10
C LYS A 259 -36.68 1.91 -19.71
N GLU A 260 -36.98 0.98 -20.62
CA GLU A 260 -37.96 -0.09 -20.46
C GLU A 260 -37.43 -1.22 -19.57
N GLU A 261 -36.11 -1.40 -19.49
CA GLU A 261 -35.44 -2.44 -18.70
C GLU A 261 -34.90 -1.95 -17.35
N ASN A 262 -35.01 -0.66 -17.05
CA ASN A 262 -34.50 -0.02 -15.83
C ASN A 262 -34.99 -0.72 -14.54
N TYR A 263 -36.17 -1.34 -14.57
CA TYR A 263 -36.55 -2.34 -13.58
C TYR A 263 -36.62 -3.71 -14.26
N PRO A 264 -35.98 -4.76 -13.70
CA PRO A 264 -35.33 -4.84 -12.38
C PRO A 264 -33.84 -4.42 -12.37
N TRP A 265 -33.30 -3.87 -13.46
CA TRP A 265 -31.89 -3.50 -13.58
C TRP A 265 -31.63 -2.07 -13.09
N GLY A 266 -31.73 -1.83 -11.78
CA GLY A 266 -31.27 -0.58 -11.15
C GLY A 266 -32.36 0.43 -10.76
N GLY A 267 -32.61 0.52 -9.45
CA GLY A 267 -32.67 1.82 -8.79
C GLY A 267 -33.98 2.62 -8.79
N ARG A 268 -35.14 1.99 -8.94
CA ARG A 268 -36.35 2.40 -8.21
C ARG A 268 -37.06 1.13 -7.75
N TYR A 269 -37.22 0.96 -6.44
CA TYR A 269 -38.24 0.06 -5.92
C TYR A 269 -39.56 0.49 -6.58
N GLN A 270 -40.28 -0.44 -7.24
CA GLN A 270 -41.68 -0.18 -7.53
C GLN A 270 -42.35 0.15 -6.19
N HIS A 271 -43.09 1.25 -6.14
CA HIS A 271 -43.99 1.54 -5.04
C HIS A 271 -44.80 0.26 -4.79
N ILE A 272 -44.55 -0.40 -3.66
CA ILE A 272 -45.46 -1.42 -3.17
C ILE A 272 -46.65 -0.61 -2.67
N GLU A 273 -47.75 -0.62 -3.41
CA GLU A 273 -49.04 -0.15 -2.88
C GLU A 273 -49.33 -1.01 -1.64
N THR A 274 -49.24 -0.39 -0.47
CA THR A 274 -49.66 -0.96 0.82
C THR A 274 -51.16 -0.91 0.95
#